data_AF-A0A3Q9BQ76-F1
#
_entry.id   AF-A0A3Q9BQ76-F1
#
_cell.length_a   1.000
_cell.length_b   1.000
_cell.length_c   1.000
_cell.angle_alpha   90.00
_cell.angle_beta   90.00
_cell.angle_gamma   90.00
#
_symmetry.space_group_name_H-M   'P 1'
#
loop_
_entity.id
_entity.type
_entity.pdbx_description
1 polymer ?
#
loop_
_entity_poly.entity_id
_entity_poly.type
_entity_poly.pdbx_seq_one_letter_code
_entity_poly.pdbx_strand_id
1 'polypeptide(L)'
;MLLKIGELASRSGLTVRTLHHYDELGLLAPSARSEAGYRLYNRNDVARLHRILALRQLGLSLAEVATTLASEGEALPGLIARQLQALNLQISQAVRLRDRLSNLQDTLQQAQQGGLEPELADWLATLELMTMYDKYFSSDEQAELQRRKNDPVVAEAQLSWPVLIAEVKQLMAAACPVDEPRVLQAAQRWSDLVRQFTGGKPDLMVKSAQMMLQESGVQAQTGIDPAMMAYMAAALAEQRLAIYARYLNPAEMQKLRSSYGKNGLAWLPLIARVRALMHAAAAADSAQVQAACAEWEQLTQAFAGVDPGTRQKMWLALQQEPQRLARTGVDQALLAFVRAAGVDAVC
;
A
#
# COMPACT_ATOMS: atom_id res chain seq x y z
N MET A 1 12.47 51.72 23.08
CA MET A 1 11.62 51.61 24.29
C MET A 1 11.92 50.27 24.93
N LEU A 2 12.22 50.28 26.23
CA LEU A 2 12.50 49.08 27.02
C LEU A 2 11.29 48.81 27.92
N LEU A 3 10.78 47.58 27.93
CA LEU A 3 9.63 47.16 28.71
C LEU A 3 10.11 46.44 29.98
N LYS A 4 9.48 46.74 31.12
CA LYS A 4 9.66 45.94 32.34
C LYS A 4 8.92 44.61 32.20
N ILE A 5 9.37 43.59 32.93
CA ILE A 5 8.76 42.23 32.86
C ILE A 5 7.25 42.21 33.12
N GLY A 6 6.75 43.04 34.04
CA GLY A 6 5.30 43.13 34.32
C GLY A 6 4.50 43.76 33.18
N GLU A 7 5.10 44.72 32.47
CA GLU A 7 4.48 45.33 31.29
C GLU A 7 4.50 44.36 30.10
N LEU A 8 5.59 43.62 29.93
CA LEU A 8 5.69 42.55 28.93
C LEU A 8 4.64 41.46 29.16
N ALA A 9 4.53 40.99 30.41
CA ALA A 9 3.53 40.00 30.83
C ALA A 9 2.10 40.44 30.51
N SER A 10 1.75 41.68 30.88
CA SER A 10 0.42 42.25 30.62
C SER A 10 0.11 42.33 29.11
N ARG A 11 1.08 42.76 28.29
CA ARG A 11 0.90 42.90 26.85
C ARG A 11 0.88 41.57 26.10
N SER A 12 1.57 40.55 26.59
CA SER A 12 1.64 39.23 25.95
C SER A 12 0.59 38.25 26.47
N GLY A 13 -0.20 38.61 27.48
CA GLY A 13 -1.16 37.71 28.15
C GLY A 13 -0.50 36.56 28.90
N LEU A 14 0.78 36.70 29.28
CA LEU A 14 1.53 35.69 30.01
C LEU A 14 1.69 36.09 31.47
N THR A 15 1.93 35.12 32.34
CA THR A 15 2.31 35.41 33.72
C THR A 15 3.79 35.80 33.79
N VAL A 16 4.15 36.63 34.76
CA VAL A 16 5.56 36.95 35.06
C VAL A 16 6.35 35.68 35.34
N ARG A 17 5.73 34.67 35.98
CA ARG A 17 6.32 33.35 36.21
C ARG A 17 6.69 32.63 34.92
N THR A 18 5.83 32.69 33.89
CA THR A 18 6.13 32.08 32.58
C THR A 18 7.30 32.77 31.90
N LEU A 19 7.41 34.10 32.00
CA LEU A 19 8.54 34.85 31.44
C LEU A 19 9.85 34.55 32.18
N HIS A 20 9.81 34.37 33.51
CA HIS A 20 10.97 33.91 34.27
C HIS A 20 11.39 32.50 33.87
N HIS A 21 10.42 31.60 33.67
CA HIS A 21 10.71 30.25 33.21
C HIS A 21 11.37 30.25 31.83
N TYR A 22 10.95 31.12 30.91
CA TYR A 22 11.60 31.27 29.60
C TYR A 22 13.01 31.86 29.69
N ASP A 23 13.26 32.76 30.66
CA ASP A 23 14.60 33.28 30.95
C ASP A 23 15.52 32.18 31.50
N GLU A 24 15.04 31.39 32.47
CA GLU A 24 15.76 30.23 33.05
C GLU A 24 16.13 29.18 32.01
N LEU A 25 15.25 28.93 31.03
CA LEU A 25 15.50 28.02 29.92
C LEU A 25 16.39 28.62 28.81
N GLY A 26 16.81 29.88 28.93
CA GLY A 26 17.55 30.60 27.90
C GLY A 26 16.73 30.90 26.62
N LEU A 27 15.43 30.71 26.68
CA LEU A 27 14.52 30.87 25.56
C LEU A 27 14.24 32.36 25.28
N LEU A 28 14.12 33.17 26.34
CA LEU A 28 13.94 34.62 26.27
C LEU A 28 14.74 35.33 27.38
N ALA A 29 15.94 35.80 27.03
CA ALA A 29 16.78 36.57 27.94
C ALA A 29 16.46 38.08 27.88
N PRO A 30 16.55 38.82 28.99
CA PRO A 30 16.38 40.27 28.99
C PRO A 30 17.57 40.95 28.32
N SER A 31 17.30 41.89 27.41
CA SER A 31 18.35 42.67 26.74
C SER A 31 19.14 43.61 27.66
N ALA A 32 18.55 44.02 28.80
CA ALA A 32 19.24 44.87 29.77
C ALA A 32 18.67 44.67 31.18
N ARG A 33 19.39 45.22 32.17
CA ARG A 33 18.89 45.42 33.52
C ARG A 33 18.96 46.91 33.88
N SER A 34 17.96 47.42 34.59
CA SER A 34 17.98 48.78 35.13
C SER A 34 19.01 48.89 36.26
N GLU A 35 19.39 50.12 36.65
CA GLU A 35 20.24 50.37 37.83
C GLU A 35 19.69 49.73 39.12
N ALA A 36 18.36 49.68 39.29
CA ALA A 36 17.69 49.01 40.41
C ALA A 36 17.54 47.46 40.25
N GLY A 37 18.19 46.86 39.23
CA GLY A 37 18.21 45.40 39.02
C GLY A 37 17.02 44.79 38.24
N TYR A 38 16.02 45.58 37.84
CA TYR A 38 14.87 45.09 37.06
C TYR A 38 15.26 44.65 35.64
N ARG A 39 14.63 43.57 35.16
CA ARG A 39 14.77 43.06 33.78
C ARG A 39 14.07 43.98 32.78
N LEU A 40 14.77 44.30 31.70
CA LEU A 40 14.33 45.19 30.63
C LEU A 40 14.39 44.48 29.27
N TYR A 41 13.28 44.55 28.53
CA TYR A 41 13.12 43.89 27.24
C TYR A 41 12.96 44.90 26.11
N ASN A 42 13.71 44.74 25.03
CA ASN A 42 13.62 45.61 23.86
C ASN A 42 12.62 45.05 22.82
N ARG A 43 12.54 45.69 21.65
CA ARG A 43 11.64 45.24 20.57
C ARG A 43 12.00 43.85 20.00
N ASN A 44 13.28 43.50 19.96
CA ASN A 44 13.74 42.20 19.46
C ASN A 44 13.31 41.08 20.43
N ASP A 45 13.37 41.35 21.74
CA ASP A 45 12.89 40.41 22.75
C ASP A 45 11.38 40.17 22.61
N VAL A 46 10.61 41.23 22.35
CA VAL A 46 9.16 41.12 22.10
C VAL A 46 8.90 40.30 20.83
N ALA A 47 9.63 40.56 19.75
CA ALA A 47 9.51 39.78 18.50
C ALA A 47 9.86 38.30 18.72
N ARG A 48 10.92 38.02 19.50
CA ARG A 48 11.29 36.66 19.90
C ARG A 48 10.20 35.99 20.72
N LEU A 49 9.60 36.71 21.68
CA LEU A 49 8.48 36.21 22.47
C LEU A 49 7.26 35.86 21.60
N HIS A 50 6.91 36.70 20.63
CA HIS A 50 5.83 36.37 19.68
C HIS A 50 6.15 35.12 18.87
N ARG A 51 7.39 34.92 18.44
CA ARG A 51 7.82 33.72 17.72
C ARG A 51 7.74 32.46 18.60
N ILE A 52 8.14 32.55 19.88
CA ILE A 52 7.97 31.47 20.87
C ILE A 52 6.49 31.09 20.99
N LEU A 53 5.61 32.08 21.14
CA LEU A 53 4.17 31.84 21.31
C LEU A 53 3.53 31.21 20.07
N ALA A 54 3.87 31.69 18.88
CA ALA A 54 3.40 31.11 17.62
C ALA A 54 3.82 29.64 17.49
N LEU A 55 5.07 29.31 17.78
CA LEU A 55 5.58 27.93 17.73
C LEU A 55 4.90 27.04 18.78
N ARG A 56 4.63 27.56 19.99
CA ARG A 56 3.88 26.82 21.02
C ARG A 56 2.44 26.54 20.61
N GLN A 57 1.78 27.45 19.90
CA GLN A 57 0.44 27.23 19.36
C GLN A 57 0.40 26.15 18.28
N LEU A 58 1.51 25.93 17.57
CA LEU A 58 1.67 24.84 16.61
C LEU A 58 1.94 23.48 17.26
N GLY A 59 1.91 23.40 18.60
CA GLY A 59 2.04 22.14 19.35
C GLY A 59 3.48 21.74 19.68
N LEU A 60 4.49 22.58 19.39
CA LEU A 60 5.87 22.27 19.74
C LEU A 60 6.10 22.31 21.25
N SER A 61 6.93 21.40 21.74
CA SER A 61 7.51 21.46 23.08
C SER A 61 8.48 22.64 23.23
N LEU A 62 8.73 23.09 24.46
CA LEU A 62 9.67 24.20 24.71
C LEU A 62 11.11 23.88 24.25
N ALA A 63 11.51 22.61 24.29
CA ALA A 63 12.80 22.15 23.78
C ALA A 63 12.90 22.32 22.26
N GLU A 64 11.86 21.94 21.52
CA GLU A 64 11.81 22.11 20.05
C GLU A 64 11.74 23.58 19.66
N VAL A 65 11.06 24.42 20.45
CA VAL A 65 11.07 25.87 20.24
C VAL A 65 12.49 26.42 20.43
N ALA A 66 13.23 25.96 21.44
CA ALA A 66 14.60 26.39 21.68
C ALA A 66 15.53 26.03 20.52
N THR A 67 15.46 24.78 20.02
CA THR A 67 16.27 24.35 18.88
C THR A 67 15.95 25.15 17.63
N THR A 68 14.67 25.39 17.33
CA THR A 68 14.21 26.15 16.16
C THR A 68 14.65 27.61 16.18
N LEU A 69 14.76 28.20 17.37
CA LEU A 69 15.22 29.58 17.54
C LEU A 69 16.75 29.71 17.54
N ALA A 70 17.47 28.59 17.71
CA ALA A 70 18.93 28.53 17.74
C ALA A 70 19.53 28.11 16.39
N SER A 71 18.83 27.31 15.59
CA SER A 71 19.28 26.90 14.27
C SER A 71 19.03 28.00 13.24
N GLU A 72 20.10 28.56 12.67
CA GLU A 72 20.02 29.38 11.45
C GLU A 72 19.67 28.52 10.20
N GLY A 73 19.72 27.18 10.32
CA GLY A 73 19.67 26.26 9.19
C GLY A 73 18.35 25.53 8.91
N GLU A 74 17.40 25.43 9.85
CA GLU A 74 16.11 24.79 9.56
C GLU A 74 15.00 25.83 9.45
N ALA A 75 14.58 26.09 8.22
CA ALA A 75 13.50 27.02 7.95
C ALA A 75 12.18 26.48 8.55
N LEU A 76 11.37 27.38 9.13
CA LEU A 76 10.05 27.10 9.70
C LEU A 76 9.17 26.15 8.87
N PRO A 77 9.14 26.22 7.51
CA PRO A 77 8.40 25.26 6.69
C PRO A 77 8.83 23.80 6.88
N GLY A 78 10.13 23.52 7.04
CA GLY A 78 10.64 22.15 7.21
C GLY A 78 10.21 21.54 8.54
N LEU A 79 10.19 22.34 9.60
CA LEU A 79 9.69 21.91 10.90
C LEU A 79 8.18 21.64 10.86
N ILE A 80 7.39 22.53 10.24
CA ILE A 80 5.94 22.34 10.09
C ILE A 80 5.66 21.07 9.29
N ALA A 81 6.41 20.82 8.20
CA ALA A 81 6.26 19.61 7.40
C ALA A 81 6.52 18.33 8.23
N ARG A 82 7.57 18.30 9.05
CA ARG A 82 7.84 17.16 9.96
C ARG A 82 6.73 16.97 10.99
N GLN A 83 6.21 18.06 11.57
CA GLN A 83 5.13 17.98 12.54
C GLN A 83 3.82 17.46 11.90
N LEU A 84 3.49 17.94 10.70
CA LEU A 84 2.36 17.43 9.93
C LEU A 84 2.53 15.94 9.61
N GLN A 85 3.74 15.51 9.24
CA GLN A 85 4.03 14.10 8.98
C GLN A 85 3.84 13.24 10.24
N ALA A 86 4.33 13.69 11.40
CA ALA A 86 4.14 12.98 12.67
C ALA A 86 2.65 12.87 13.06
N LEU A 87 1.89 13.96 12.92
CA LEU A 87 0.45 13.97 13.18
C LEU A 87 -0.31 13.05 12.22
N ASN A 88 0.01 13.08 10.93
CA ASN A 88 -0.61 12.20 9.94
C ASN A 88 -0.36 10.71 10.25
N LEU A 89 0.84 10.37 10.74
CA LEU A 89 1.15 9.02 11.22
C LEU A 89 0.29 8.63 12.43
N GLN A 90 0.15 9.52 13.41
CA GLN A 90 -0.71 9.30 14.59
C GLN A 90 -2.18 9.14 14.19
N ILE A 91 -2.70 9.98 13.30
CA ILE A 91 -4.07 9.89 12.78
C ILE A 91 -4.27 8.53 12.09
N SER A 92 -3.33 8.13 11.24
CA SER A 92 -3.40 6.84 10.55
C SER A 92 -3.40 5.66 11.51
N GLN A 93 -2.61 5.71 12.59
CA GLN A 93 -2.63 4.70 13.65
C GLN A 93 -3.96 4.67 14.39
N ALA A 94 -4.50 5.83 14.76
CA ALA A 94 -5.78 5.94 15.45
C ALA A 94 -6.95 5.45 14.59
N VAL A 95 -6.95 5.76 13.28
CA VAL A 95 -7.92 5.26 12.31
C VAL A 95 -7.89 3.73 12.23
N ARG A 96 -6.70 3.12 12.08
CA ARG A 96 -6.56 1.65 12.07
C ARG A 96 -7.09 1.02 13.35
N LEU A 97 -6.77 1.58 14.51
CA LEU A 97 -7.27 1.07 15.79
C LEU A 97 -8.79 1.17 15.87
N ARG A 98 -9.37 2.31 15.49
CA ARG A 98 -10.82 2.51 15.45
C ARG A 98 -11.48 1.45 14.56
N ASP A 99 -10.98 1.27 13.34
CA ASP A 99 -11.57 0.33 12.38
C ASP A 99 -11.48 -1.12 12.88
N ARG A 100 -10.36 -1.50 13.52
CA ARG A 100 -10.22 -2.79 14.19
C ARG A 100 -11.26 -2.97 15.30
N LEU A 101 -11.49 -1.95 16.12
CA LEU A 101 -12.49 -2.01 17.19
C LEU A 101 -13.92 -2.09 16.64
N SER A 102 -14.24 -1.37 15.56
CA SER A 102 -15.55 -1.44 14.90
C SER A 102 -15.81 -2.82 14.30
N ASN A 103 -14.87 -3.38 13.55
CA ASN A 103 -15.01 -4.73 12.99
C ASN A 103 -15.15 -5.80 14.09
N LEU A 104 -14.45 -5.63 15.21
CA LEU A 104 -14.56 -6.51 16.37
C LEU A 104 -15.96 -6.42 17.00
N GLN A 105 -16.48 -5.20 17.14
CA GLN A 105 -17.83 -4.96 17.63
C GLN A 105 -18.88 -5.64 16.75
N ASP A 106 -18.76 -5.52 15.43
CA ASP A 106 -19.69 -6.15 14.47
C ASP A 106 -19.64 -7.68 14.57
N THR A 107 -18.44 -8.25 14.68
CA THR A 107 -18.24 -9.70 14.82
C THR A 107 -18.84 -10.23 16.13
N LEU A 108 -18.62 -9.51 17.24
CA LEU A 108 -19.22 -9.80 18.54
C LEU A 108 -20.75 -9.77 18.48
N GLN A 109 -21.33 -8.77 17.83
CA GLN A 109 -22.78 -8.65 17.67
C GLN A 109 -23.36 -9.80 16.83
N GLN A 110 -22.67 -10.21 15.76
CA GLN A 110 -23.10 -11.34 14.93
C GLN A 110 -23.02 -12.68 15.68
N ALA A 111 -21.94 -12.93 16.44
CA ALA A 111 -21.79 -14.13 17.24
C ALA A 111 -22.88 -14.24 18.33
N GLN A 112 -23.21 -13.12 18.98
CA GLN A 112 -24.31 -13.06 19.96
C GLN A 112 -25.68 -13.37 19.33
N GLN A 113 -25.93 -12.96 18.09
CA GLN A 113 -27.17 -13.26 17.37
C GLN A 113 -27.23 -14.71 16.86
N GLY A 114 -26.07 -15.34 16.62
CA GLY A 114 -25.94 -16.72 16.16
C GLY A 114 -25.91 -17.78 17.26
N GLY A 115 -25.89 -17.39 18.54
CA GLY A 115 -25.93 -18.31 19.68
C GLY A 115 -24.66 -19.16 19.89
N LEU A 116 -23.57 -18.85 19.21
CA LEU A 116 -22.28 -19.52 19.34
C LEU A 116 -21.28 -18.53 19.96
N GLU A 117 -20.81 -18.80 21.18
CA GLU A 117 -19.64 -18.09 21.70
C GLU A 117 -18.41 -18.52 20.90
N PRO A 118 -17.68 -17.61 20.24
CA PRO A 118 -16.45 -17.95 19.54
C PRO A 118 -15.39 -18.40 20.55
N GLU A 119 -14.66 -19.47 20.26
CA GLU A 119 -13.61 -19.99 21.14
C GLU A 119 -12.39 -19.05 21.12
N LEU A 120 -11.58 -18.98 22.19
CA LEU A 120 -10.42 -18.06 22.28
C LEU A 120 -9.42 -18.18 21.11
N ALA A 121 -9.38 -19.37 20.48
CA ALA A 121 -8.63 -19.63 19.25
C ALA A 121 -9.23 -18.95 18.01
N ASP A 122 -10.56 -18.92 17.88
CA ASP A 122 -11.26 -18.18 16.82
C ASP A 122 -11.07 -16.66 16.98
N TRP A 123 -10.98 -16.18 18.23
CA TRP A 123 -10.66 -14.78 18.54
C TRP A 123 -9.26 -14.37 18.12
N LEU A 124 -8.25 -15.18 18.44
CA LEU A 124 -6.86 -14.92 18.05
C LEU A 124 -6.69 -15.01 16.53
N ALA A 125 -7.31 -16.00 15.89
CA ALA A 125 -7.34 -16.11 14.44
C ALA A 125 -8.01 -14.90 13.78
N THR A 126 -9.12 -14.42 14.34
CA THR A 126 -9.82 -13.22 13.86
C THR A 126 -8.97 -11.96 14.05
N LEU A 127 -8.34 -11.78 15.21
CA LEU A 127 -7.48 -10.63 15.49
C LEU A 127 -6.20 -10.62 14.62
N GLU A 128 -5.62 -11.80 14.36
CA GLU A 128 -4.50 -11.98 13.44
C GLU A 128 -4.92 -11.68 12.01
N LEU A 129 -6.07 -12.21 11.56
CA LEU A 129 -6.66 -11.88 10.27
C LEU A 129 -6.90 -10.36 10.15
N MET A 130 -7.42 -9.69 11.17
CA MET A 130 -7.65 -8.24 11.14
C MET A 130 -6.35 -7.44 11.00
N THR A 131 -5.31 -7.76 11.78
CA THR A 131 -3.99 -7.15 11.60
C THR A 131 -3.36 -7.50 10.26
N MET A 132 -3.74 -8.63 9.68
CA MET A 132 -3.29 -9.05 8.37
C MET A 132 -3.86 -8.21 7.26
N TYR A 133 -5.18 -8.03 7.25
CA TYR A 133 -5.84 -7.21 6.25
C TYR A 133 -5.33 -5.76 6.30
N ASP A 134 -5.00 -5.22 7.47
CA ASP A 134 -4.37 -3.90 7.63
C ASP A 134 -3.01 -3.77 6.93
N LYS A 135 -2.25 -4.87 6.79
CA LYS A 135 -0.94 -4.86 6.12
C LYS A 135 -1.07 -4.68 4.60
N TYR A 136 -2.18 -5.14 4.00
CA TYR A 136 -2.34 -5.19 2.54
C TYR A 136 -3.43 -4.25 2.00
N PHE A 137 -4.49 -3.99 2.79
CA PHE A 137 -5.68 -3.28 2.37
C PHE A 137 -5.93 -2.07 3.27
N SER A 138 -6.21 -0.93 2.64
CA SER A 138 -6.72 0.26 3.33
C SER A 138 -8.11 0.03 3.91
N SER A 139 -8.54 0.88 4.84
CA SER A 139 -9.87 0.80 5.46
C SER A 139 -11.01 0.78 4.43
N ASP A 140 -10.92 1.59 3.37
CA ASP A 140 -11.93 1.63 2.31
C ASP A 140 -11.95 0.35 1.47
N GLU A 141 -10.77 -0.22 1.20
CA GLU A 141 -10.63 -1.50 0.49
C GLU A 141 -11.15 -2.67 1.33
N GLN A 142 -10.90 -2.66 2.64
CA GLN A 142 -11.46 -3.64 3.56
C GLN A 142 -12.99 -3.56 3.61
N ALA A 143 -13.55 -2.34 3.72
CA ALA A 143 -14.99 -2.13 3.70
C ALA A 143 -15.62 -2.60 2.38
N GLU A 144 -14.95 -2.37 1.24
CA GLU A 144 -15.35 -2.93 -0.05
C GLU A 144 -15.35 -4.46 -0.06
N LEU A 145 -14.26 -5.09 0.40
CA LEU A 145 -14.14 -6.55 0.43
C LEU A 145 -15.17 -7.18 1.37
N GLN A 146 -15.44 -6.56 2.52
CA GLN A 146 -16.50 -6.99 3.44
C GLN A 146 -17.89 -6.87 2.81
N ARG A 147 -18.18 -5.74 2.15
CA ARG A 147 -19.46 -5.57 1.43
C ARG A 147 -19.64 -6.64 0.36
N ARG A 148 -18.57 -6.96 -0.37
CA ARG A 148 -18.59 -8.03 -1.39
C ARG A 148 -18.73 -9.41 -0.78
N LYS A 149 -18.05 -9.70 0.33
CA LYS A 149 -18.22 -10.97 1.05
C LYS A 149 -19.69 -11.20 1.44
N ASN A 150 -20.40 -10.13 1.79
CA ASN A 150 -21.81 -10.15 2.16
C ASN A 150 -22.79 -10.07 0.97
N ASP A 151 -22.29 -9.88 -0.26
CA ASP A 151 -23.13 -9.95 -1.47
C ASP A 151 -23.56 -11.40 -1.70
N PRO A 152 -24.87 -11.70 -1.82
CA PRO A 152 -25.36 -13.07 -1.98
C PRO A 152 -24.73 -13.84 -3.15
N VAL A 153 -24.49 -13.17 -4.28
CA VAL A 153 -23.91 -13.80 -5.48
C VAL A 153 -22.45 -14.18 -5.23
N VAL A 154 -21.70 -13.29 -4.57
CA VAL A 154 -20.30 -13.54 -4.21
C VAL A 154 -20.21 -14.60 -3.11
N ALA A 155 -21.08 -14.56 -2.10
CA ALA A 155 -21.14 -15.55 -1.03
C ALA A 155 -21.43 -16.96 -1.58
N GLU A 156 -22.36 -17.08 -2.54
CA GLU A 156 -22.62 -18.35 -3.23
C GLU A 156 -21.40 -18.81 -4.04
N ALA A 157 -20.76 -17.91 -4.79
CA ALA A 157 -19.55 -18.25 -5.55
C ALA A 157 -18.40 -18.72 -4.63
N GLN A 158 -18.28 -18.16 -3.43
CA GLN A 158 -17.25 -18.54 -2.46
C GLN A 158 -17.39 -20.01 -1.99
N LEU A 159 -18.59 -20.60 -2.04
CA LEU A 159 -18.81 -22.03 -1.75
C LEU A 159 -18.12 -22.96 -2.77
N SER A 160 -17.69 -22.43 -3.92
CA SER A 160 -16.95 -23.20 -4.94
C SER A 160 -15.47 -23.38 -4.59
N TRP A 161 -14.91 -22.62 -3.64
CA TRP A 161 -13.49 -22.70 -3.29
C TRP A 161 -13.07 -24.06 -2.74
N PRO A 162 -13.75 -24.68 -1.75
CA PRO A 162 -13.34 -25.98 -1.22
C PRO A 162 -13.28 -27.07 -2.31
N VAL A 163 -14.26 -27.06 -3.22
CA VAL A 163 -14.32 -28.00 -4.35
C VAL A 163 -13.15 -27.77 -5.31
N LEU A 164 -12.90 -26.51 -5.69
CA LEU A 164 -11.80 -26.16 -6.60
C LEU A 164 -10.43 -26.46 -5.98
N ILE A 165 -10.24 -26.17 -4.68
CA ILE A 165 -9.00 -26.46 -3.98
C ILE A 165 -8.75 -27.97 -3.93
N ALA A 166 -9.77 -28.77 -3.63
CA ALA A 166 -9.66 -30.23 -3.65
C ALA A 166 -9.31 -30.77 -5.05
N GLU A 167 -9.96 -30.25 -6.08
CA GLU A 167 -9.67 -30.59 -7.48
C GLU A 167 -8.23 -30.26 -7.88
N VAL A 168 -7.76 -29.04 -7.57
CA VAL A 168 -6.38 -28.63 -7.86
C VAL A 168 -5.37 -29.49 -7.11
N LYS A 169 -5.63 -29.84 -5.83
CA LYS A 169 -4.78 -30.78 -5.08
C LYS A 169 -4.66 -32.14 -5.78
N GLN A 170 -5.77 -32.66 -6.32
CA GLN A 170 -5.75 -33.92 -7.07
C GLN A 170 -4.96 -33.81 -8.37
N LEU A 171 -5.12 -32.73 -9.13
CA LEU A 171 -4.37 -32.47 -10.36
C LEU A 171 -2.86 -32.38 -10.09
N MET A 172 -2.47 -31.69 -9.01
CA MET A 172 -1.07 -31.61 -8.57
C MET A 172 -0.52 -32.96 -8.11
N ALA A 173 -1.28 -33.72 -7.33
CA ALA A 173 -0.88 -35.06 -6.87
C ALA A 173 -0.71 -36.05 -8.02
N ALA A 174 -1.50 -35.91 -9.09
CA ALA A 174 -1.36 -36.68 -10.32
C ALA A 174 -0.24 -36.18 -11.25
N ALA A 175 0.46 -35.11 -10.88
CA ALA A 175 1.47 -34.43 -11.70
C ALA A 175 0.95 -34.06 -13.10
N CYS A 176 -0.32 -33.63 -13.20
CA CYS A 176 -0.93 -33.19 -14.45
C CYS A 176 -0.15 -32.00 -15.05
N PRO A 177 0.20 -32.04 -16.34
CA PRO A 177 0.81 -30.90 -17.04
C PRO A 177 -0.08 -29.64 -17.01
N VAL A 178 0.54 -28.46 -16.93
CA VAL A 178 -0.18 -27.17 -16.82
C VAL A 178 -0.98 -26.80 -18.07
N ASP A 179 -0.66 -27.40 -19.22
CA ASP A 179 -1.34 -27.23 -20.51
C ASP A 179 -2.50 -28.24 -20.71
N GLU A 180 -2.72 -29.14 -19.75
CA GLU A 180 -3.82 -30.10 -19.81
C GLU A 180 -5.19 -29.37 -19.69
N PRO A 181 -6.20 -29.72 -20.51
CA PRO A 181 -7.49 -29.02 -20.51
C PRO A 181 -8.18 -28.90 -19.14
N ARG A 182 -8.05 -29.92 -18.30
CA ARG A 182 -8.62 -29.92 -16.93
C ARG A 182 -7.95 -28.88 -16.04
N VAL A 183 -6.63 -28.75 -16.13
CA VAL A 183 -5.84 -27.77 -15.38
C VAL A 183 -6.15 -26.36 -15.85
N LEU A 184 -6.25 -26.15 -17.16
CA LEU A 184 -6.67 -24.87 -17.74
C LEU A 184 -8.08 -24.46 -17.28
N GLN A 185 -9.01 -25.40 -17.22
CA GLN A 185 -10.38 -25.14 -16.75
C GLN A 185 -10.41 -24.77 -15.25
N ALA A 186 -9.66 -25.50 -14.41
CA ALA A 186 -9.52 -25.18 -13.00
C ALA A 186 -8.90 -23.79 -12.79
N ALA A 187 -7.85 -23.46 -13.54
CA ALA A 187 -7.20 -22.16 -13.51
C ALA A 187 -8.15 -21.02 -13.95
N GLN A 188 -9.01 -21.26 -14.94
CA GLN A 188 -10.02 -20.28 -15.36
C GLN A 188 -11.05 -20.02 -14.26
N ARG A 189 -11.57 -21.08 -13.64
CA ARG A 189 -12.49 -20.96 -12.49
C ARG A 189 -11.85 -20.23 -11.31
N TRP A 190 -10.57 -20.51 -11.03
CA TRP A 190 -9.78 -19.81 -10.02
C TRP A 190 -9.75 -18.29 -10.28
N SER A 191 -9.38 -17.90 -11.50
CA SER A 191 -9.35 -16.49 -11.91
C SER A 191 -10.71 -15.82 -11.79
N ASP A 192 -11.79 -16.52 -12.19
CA ASP A 192 -13.14 -15.98 -12.11
C ASP A 192 -13.62 -15.77 -10.66
N LEU A 193 -13.31 -16.70 -9.74
CA LEU A 193 -13.64 -16.55 -8.31
C LEU A 193 -12.88 -15.38 -7.68
N VAL A 194 -11.58 -15.26 -7.92
CA VAL A 194 -10.77 -14.13 -7.45
C VAL A 194 -11.34 -12.81 -7.99
N ARG A 195 -11.70 -12.77 -9.28
CA ARG A 195 -12.28 -11.58 -9.90
C ARG A 195 -13.62 -11.20 -9.28
N GLN A 196 -14.51 -12.15 -9.02
CA GLN A 196 -15.82 -11.87 -8.41
C GLN A 196 -15.66 -11.29 -7.00
N PHE A 197 -14.80 -11.90 -6.18
CA PHE A 197 -14.54 -11.43 -4.81
C PHE A 197 -13.93 -10.03 -4.76
N THR A 198 -13.01 -9.73 -5.67
CA THR A 198 -12.31 -8.43 -5.75
C THR A 198 -13.05 -7.39 -6.59
N GLY A 199 -14.19 -7.76 -7.18
CA GLY A 199 -14.92 -6.90 -8.11
C GLY A 199 -14.21 -6.61 -9.41
N GLY A 200 -13.24 -7.43 -9.78
CA GLY A 200 -12.36 -7.23 -10.91
C GLY A 200 -11.46 -6.01 -10.79
N LYS A 201 -11.37 -5.42 -9.58
CA LYS A 201 -10.43 -4.32 -9.31
C LYS A 201 -9.01 -4.89 -9.29
N PRO A 202 -8.14 -4.51 -10.25
CA PRO A 202 -6.81 -5.10 -10.36
C PRO A 202 -5.95 -4.94 -9.11
N ASP A 203 -6.04 -3.79 -8.44
CA ASP A 203 -5.27 -3.51 -7.23
C ASP A 203 -5.61 -4.53 -6.11
N LEU A 204 -6.91 -4.83 -5.94
CA LEU A 204 -7.40 -5.80 -4.96
C LEU A 204 -6.99 -7.23 -5.34
N MET A 205 -7.01 -7.58 -6.62
CA MET A 205 -6.54 -8.90 -7.08
C MET A 205 -5.08 -9.13 -6.73
N VAL A 206 -4.22 -8.14 -7.01
CA VAL A 206 -2.79 -8.26 -6.75
C VAL A 206 -2.49 -8.29 -5.26
N LYS A 207 -3.11 -7.40 -4.47
CA LYS A 207 -2.99 -7.40 -3.00
C LYS A 207 -3.46 -8.71 -2.38
N SER A 208 -4.56 -9.27 -2.87
CA SER A 208 -5.06 -10.57 -2.40
C SER A 208 -4.07 -11.70 -2.69
N ALA A 209 -3.50 -11.74 -3.90
CA ALA A 209 -2.50 -12.74 -4.26
C ALA A 209 -1.22 -12.61 -3.42
N GLN A 210 -0.77 -11.39 -3.11
CA GLN A 210 0.38 -11.16 -2.24
C GLN A 210 0.14 -11.65 -0.81
N MET A 211 -1.02 -11.32 -0.24
CA MET A 211 -1.41 -11.79 1.10
C MET A 211 -1.39 -13.32 1.16
N MET A 212 -2.01 -14.00 0.18
CA MET A 212 -2.01 -15.47 0.13
C MET A 212 -0.60 -16.07 0.06
N LEU A 213 0.33 -15.44 -0.67
CA LEU A 213 1.70 -15.92 -0.81
C LEU A 213 2.57 -15.68 0.44
N GLN A 214 2.32 -14.60 1.18
CA GLN A 214 3.19 -14.17 2.28
C GLN A 214 2.72 -14.65 3.65
N GLU A 215 1.43 -14.97 3.81
CA GLU A 215 0.83 -15.18 5.12
C GLU A 215 0.52 -16.66 5.39
N SER A 216 1.42 -17.32 6.12
CA SER A 216 1.32 -18.75 6.43
C SER A 216 0.06 -19.13 7.22
N GLY A 217 -0.44 -18.22 8.07
CA GLY A 217 -1.71 -18.43 8.78
C GLY A 217 -2.91 -18.52 7.82
N VAL A 218 -2.94 -17.67 6.80
CA VAL A 218 -3.97 -17.70 5.75
C VAL A 218 -3.84 -18.97 4.91
N GLN A 219 -2.61 -19.38 4.60
CA GLN A 219 -2.36 -20.63 3.86
C GLN A 219 -2.86 -21.87 4.62
N ALA A 220 -2.64 -21.91 5.93
CA ALA A 220 -3.12 -23.01 6.79
C ALA A 220 -4.66 -23.06 6.86
N GLN A 221 -5.32 -21.92 6.96
CA GLN A 221 -6.79 -21.86 7.05
C GLN A 221 -7.49 -22.14 5.71
N THR A 222 -6.97 -21.60 4.61
CA THR A 222 -7.57 -21.76 3.28
C THR A 222 -7.15 -23.06 2.60
N GLY A 223 -6.01 -23.64 2.99
CA GLY A 223 -5.42 -24.79 2.32
C GLY A 223 -4.82 -24.48 0.94
N ILE A 224 -4.64 -23.20 0.62
CA ILE A 224 -3.97 -22.71 -0.58
C ILE A 224 -2.54 -22.36 -0.21
N ASP A 225 -1.57 -23.10 -0.75
CA ASP A 225 -0.15 -22.89 -0.51
C ASP A 225 0.55 -22.20 -1.71
N PRO A 226 1.81 -21.76 -1.55
CA PRO A 226 2.56 -21.13 -2.65
C PRO A 226 2.75 -22.03 -3.88
N ALA A 227 2.83 -23.36 -3.70
CA ALA A 227 3.00 -24.29 -4.80
C ALA A 227 1.73 -24.38 -5.68
N MET A 228 0.56 -24.41 -5.04
CA MET A 228 -0.74 -24.36 -5.70
C MET A 228 -0.93 -23.04 -6.45
N MET A 229 -0.56 -21.91 -5.83
CA MET A 229 -0.59 -20.60 -6.49
C MET A 229 0.33 -20.55 -7.71
N ALA A 230 1.54 -21.09 -7.61
CA ALA A 230 2.47 -21.16 -8.74
C ALA A 230 1.93 -22.05 -9.88
N TYR A 231 1.33 -23.19 -9.53
CA TYR A 231 0.74 -24.13 -10.50
C TYR A 231 -0.45 -23.52 -11.25
N MET A 232 -1.38 -22.85 -10.54
CA MET A 232 -2.49 -22.13 -11.16
C MET A 232 -2.03 -20.91 -11.96
N ALA A 233 -1.03 -20.17 -11.48
CA ALA A 233 -0.44 -19.06 -12.21
C ALA A 233 0.20 -19.53 -13.52
N ALA A 234 0.90 -20.68 -13.52
CA ALA A 234 1.49 -21.27 -14.72
C ALA A 234 0.43 -21.72 -15.74
N ALA A 235 -0.67 -22.31 -15.28
CA ALA A 235 -1.78 -22.70 -16.16
C ALA A 235 -2.50 -21.48 -16.79
N LEU A 236 -2.75 -20.42 -16.01
CA LEU A 236 -3.23 -19.13 -16.55
C LEU A 236 -2.23 -18.54 -17.56
N ALA A 237 -0.94 -18.75 -17.31
CA ALA A 237 0.11 -18.37 -18.22
C ALA A 237 -0.02 -19.11 -19.57
N GLU A 238 -0.21 -20.43 -19.58
CA GLU A 238 -0.41 -21.21 -20.81
C GLU A 238 -1.60 -20.72 -21.64
N GLN A 239 -2.69 -20.28 -21.00
CA GLN A 239 -3.81 -19.67 -21.72
C GLN A 239 -3.42 -18.39 -22.47
N ARG A 240 -2.50 -17.59 -21.92
CA ARG A 240 -1.97 -16.40 -22.60
C ARG A 240 -1.02 -16.77 -23.74
N LEU A 241 -0.23 -17.82 -23.58
CA LEU A 241 0.61 -18.35 -24.66
C LEU A 241 -0.22 -18.76 -25.88
N ALA A 242 -1.43 -19.27 -25.68
CA ALA A 242 -2.36 -19.57 -26.78
C ALA A 242 -2.77 -18.33 -27.60
N ILE A 243 -2.78 -17.13 -26.99
CA ILE A 243 -3.01 -15.86 -27.70
C ILE A 243 -1.80 -15.59 -28.61
N TYR A 244 -0.59 -15.66 -28.06
CA TYR A 244 0.65 -15.40 -28.79
C TYR A 244 0.92 -16.42 -29.91
N ALA A 245 0.45 -17.66 -29.76
CA ALA A 245 0.60 -18.71 -30.77
C ALA A 245 0.01 -18.34 -32.15
N ARG A 246 -0.91 -17.37 -32.21
CA ARG A 246 -1.49 -16.88 -33.47
C ARG A 246 -0.60 -15.86 -34.19
N TYR A 247 0.36 -15.27 -33.48
CA TYR A 247 1.20 -14.17 -33.95
C TYR A 247 2.69 -14.54 -34.02
N LEU A 248 3.12 -15.53 -33.24
CA LEU A 248 4.51 -15.97 -33.15
C LEU A 248 4.73 -17.26 -33.95
N ASN A 249 5.91 -17.38 -34.55
CA ASN A 249 6.30 -18.60 -35.23
C ASN A 249 6.70 -19.71 -34.23
N PRO A 250 6.82 -20.99 -34.65
CA PRO A 250 7.12 -22.10 -33.74
C PRO A 250 8.41 -21.95 -32.93
N ALA A 251 9.45 -21.34 -33.50
CA ALA A 251 10.73 -21.12 -32.81
C ALA A 251 10.64 -20.01 -31.75
N GLU A 252 9.94 -18.92 -32.07
CA GLU A 252 9.59 -17.84 -31.13
C GLU A 252 8.73 -18.40 -29.99
N MET A 253 7.72 -19.23 -30.30
CA MET A 253 6.85 -19.88 -29.31
C MET A 253 7.59 -20.85 -28.40
N GLN A 254 8.54 -21.64 -28.93
CA GLN A 254 9.33 -22.57 -28.13
C GLN A 254 10.25 -21.83 -27.15
N LYS A 255 10.91 -20.76 -27.61
CA LYS A 255 11.72 -19.88 -26.75
C LYS A 255 10.85 -19.22 -25.67
N LEU A 256 9.70 -18.69 -26.07
CA LEU A 256 8.75 -18.08 -25.17
C LEU A 256 8.33 -19.09 -24.09
N ARG A 257 7.81 -20.28 -24.45
CA ARG A 257 7.42 -21.35 -23.51
C ARG A 257 8.54 -21.77 -22.54
N SER A 258 9.80 -21.83 -23.00
CA SER A 258 10.93 -22.22 -22.14
C SER A 258 11.25 -21.20 -21.03
N SER A 259 10.78 -19.96 -21.20
CA SER A 259 10.97 -18.82 -20.31
C SER A 259 9.68 -18.45 -19.57
N TYR A 260 8.52 -18.71 -20.19
CA TYR A 260 7.18 -18.48 -19.68
C TYR A 260 6.92 -19.36 -18.44
N GLY A 261 6.41 -18.77 -17.36
CA GLY A 261 6.03 -19.49 -16.14
C GLY A 261 7.10 -19.53 -15.03
N LYS A 262 8.40 -19.44 -15.35
CA LYS A 262 9.47 -19.51 -14.32
C LYS A 262 9.47 -18.33 -13.33
N ASN A 263 8.92 -17.18 -13.73
CA ASN A 263 8.86 -15.96 -12.92
C ASN A 263 7.46 -15.32 -12.88
N GLY A 264 6.39 -16.09 -13.14
CA GLY A 264 5.03 -15.54 -13.27
C GLY A 264 4.55 -14.78 -12.02
N LEU A 265 4.90 -15.26 -10.83
CA LEU A 265 4.56 -14.61 -9.56
C LEU A 265 5.42 -13.37 -9.26
N ALA A 266 6.58 -13.21 -9.89
CA ALA A 266 7.45 -12.04 -9.71
C ALA A 266 6.81 -10.75 -10.27
N TRP A 267 5.87 -10.88 -11.20
CA TRP A 267 5.10 -9.75 -11.74
C TRP A 267 4.14 -9.13 -10.72
N LEU A 268 3.62 -9.90 -9.76
CA LEU A 268 2.65 -9.42 -8.78
C LEU A 268 3.17 -8.26 -7.90
N PRO A 269 4.33 -8.37 -7.21
CA PRO A 269 4.88 -7.25 -6.44
C PRO A 269 5.18 -6.02 -7.31
N LEU A 270 5.70 -6.23 -8.52
CA LEU A 270 5.97 -5.14 -9.44
C LEU A 270 4.69 -4.40 -9.86
N ILE A 271 3.66 -5.13 -10.29
CA ILE A 271 2.38 -4.56 -10.73
C ILE A 271 1.74 -3.77 -9.57
N ALA A 272 1.76 -4.29 -8.34
CA ALA A 272 1.26 -3.55 -7.17
C ALA A 272 1.99 -2.22 -6.97
N ARG A 273 3.33 -2.23 -7.09
CA ARG A 273 4.16 -1.04 -6.90
C ARG A 273 3.92 0.00 -8.00
N VAL A 274 3.83 -0.42 -9.26
CA VAL A 274 3.51 0.48 -10.38
C VAL A 274 2.13 1.11 -10.20
N ARG A 275 1.13 0.33 -9.75
CA ARG A 275 -0.21 0.84 -9.44
C ARG A 275 -0.21 1.87 -8.32
N ALA A 276 0.53 1.61 -7.24
CA ALA A 276 0.68 2.57 -6.15
C ALA A 276 1.28 3.90 -6.63
N LEU A 277 2.29 3.85 -7.50
CA LEU A 277 2.90 5.05 -8.11
C LEU A 277 1.91 5.80 -9.02
N MET A 278 1.11 5.05 -9.79
CA MET A 278 0.06 5.63 -10.64
C MET A 278 -1.00 6.36 -9.80
N HIS A 279 -1.48 5.76 -8.72
CA HIS A 279 -2.45 6.39 -7.79
C HIS A 279 -1.89 7.60 -7.07
N ALA A 280 -0.59 7.61 -6.79
CA ALA A 280 0.12 8.75 -6.23
C ALA A 280 0.37 9.87 -7.26
N ALA A 281 -0.05 9.70 -8.52
CA ALA A 281 0.25 10.60 -9.64
C ALA A 281 1.75 10.94 -9.73
N ALA A 282 2.61 9.95 -9.46
CA ALA A 282 4.06 10.13 -9.49
C ALA A 282 4.53 10.54 -10.89
N ALA A 283 5.44 11.50 -10.96
CA ALA A 283 6.01 11.96 -12.23
C ALA A 283 6.77 10.81 -12.92
N ALA A 284 6.63 10.70 -14.24
CA ALA A 284 7.17 9.60 -15.04
C ALA A 284 8.71 9.52 -14.97
N ASP A 285 9.38 10.64 -14.74
CA ASP A 285 10.83 10.79 -14.59
C ASP A 285 11.32 10.62 -13.15
N SER A 286 10.42 10.42 -12.18
CA SER A 286 10.81 10.21 -10.79
C SER A 286 11.64 8.93 -10.62
N ALA A 287 12.60 8.96 -9.70
CA ALA A 287 13.48 7.82 -9.43
C ALA A 287 12.70 6.53 -9.09
N GLN A 288 11.55 6.64 -8.43
CA GLN A 288 10.70 5.51 -8.07
C GLN A 288 10.02 4.89 -9.30
N VAL A 289 9.49 5.72 -10.21
CA VAL A 289 8.88 5.26 -11.46
C VAL A 289 9.94 4.65 -12.37
N GLN A 290 11.10 5.28 -12.51
CA GLN A 290 12.21 4.76 -13.31
C GLN A 290 12.74 3.42 -12.78
N ALA A 291 12.87 3.26 -11.46
CA ALA A 291 13.26 1.98 -10.86
C ALA A 291 12.22 0.88 -11.14
N ALA A 292 10.93 1.18 -11.02
CA ALA A 292 9.88 0.21 -11.32
C ALA A 292 9.86 -0.16 -12.82
N CYS A 293 10.09 0.81 -13.71
CA CYS A 293 10.16 0.58 -15.14
C CYS A 293 11.40 -0.23 -15.55
N ALA A 294 12.54 -0.02 -14.89
CA ALA A 294 13.73 -0.86 -15.10
C ALA A 294 13.50 -2.32 -14.68
N GLU A 295 12.83 -2.55 -13.55
CA GLU A 295 12.43 -3.91 -13.12
C GLU A 295 11.40 -4.53 -14.07
N TRP A 296 10.48 -3.72 -14.61
CA TRP A 296 9.54 -4.14 -15.66
C TRP A 296 10.28 -4.63 -16.89
N GLU A 297 11.21 -3.85 -17.43
CA GLU A 297 12.01 -4.24 -18.59
C GLU A 297 12.84 -5.50 -18.32
N GLN A 298 13.42 -5.65 -17.13
CA GLN A 298 14.14 -6.87 -16.75
C GLN A 298 13.24 -8.11 -16.75
N LEU A 299 12.04 -8.02 -16.16
CA LEU A 299 11.08 -9.12 -16.17
C LEU A 299 10.54 -9.39 -17.58
N THR A 300 10.29 -8.36 -18.39
CA THR A 300 9.90 -8.50 -19.80
C THR A 300 10.99 -9.21 -20.60
N GLN A 301 12.27 -8.83 -20.44
CA GLN A 301 13.39 -9.48 -21.13
C GLN A 301 13.57 -10.93 -20.68
N ALA A 302 13.42 -11.21 -19.39
CA ALA A 302 13.46 -12.56 -18.86
C ALA A 302 12.31 -13.44 -19.40
N PHE A 303 11.22 -12.82 -19.86
CA PHE A 303 9.99 -13.49 -20.28
C PHE A 303 9.84 -13.61 -21.80
N ALA A 304 9.87 -12.47 -22.51
CA ALA A 304 9.70 -12.35 -23.96
C ALA A 304 11.02 -12.48 -24.73
N GLY A 305 12.16 -12.52 -24.03
CA GLY A 305 13.47 -12.42 -24.64
C GLY A 305 13.81 -10.99 -25.09
N VAL A 306 15.03 -10.82 -25.62
CA VAL A 306 15.54 -9.51 -26.06
C VAL A 306 15.14 -9.13 -27.49
N ASP A 307 14.54 -10.04 -28.25
CA ASP A 307 14.21 -9.83 -29.67
C ASP A 307 13.10 -8.76 -29.86
N PRO A 308 13.42 -7.60 -30.47
CA PRO A 308 12.44 -6.52 -30.63
C PRO A 308 11.24 -6.91 -31.52
N GLY A 309 11.46 -7.76 -32.53
CA GLY A 309 10.40 -8.20 -33.44
C GLY A 309 9.35 -9.08 -32.75
N THR A 310 9.80 -10.02 -31.91
CA THR A 310 8.93 -10.86 -31.08
C THR A 310 8.13 -10.01 -30.10
N ARG A 311 8.77 -9.04 -29.43
CA ARG A 311 8.10 -8.12 -28.50
C ARG A 311 7.02 -7.29 -29.20
N GLN A 312 7.28 -6.78 -30.39
CA GLN A 312 6.31 -6.01 -31.16
C GLN A 312 5.08 -6.86 -31.56
N LYS A 313 5.29 -8.13 -31.96
CA LYS A 313 4.19 -9.06 -32.26
C LYS A 313 3.36 -9.39 -31.03
N MET A 314 3.99 -9.65 -29.89
CA MET A 314 3.31 -9.89 -28.62
C MET A 314 2.46 -8.68 -28.24
N TRP A 315 3.01 -7.47 -28.36
CA TRP A 315 2.27 -6.24 -28.10
C TRP A 315 1.06 -6.07 -29.01
N LEU A 316 1.19 -6.35 -30.30
CA LEU A 316 0.07 -6.29 -31.25
C LEU A 316 -1.05 -7.28 -30.86
N ALA A 317 -0.67 -8.49 -30.46
CA ALA A 317 -1.61 -9.49 -29.96
C ALA A 317 -2.39 -9.01 -28.74
N LEU A 318 -1.71 -8.33 -27.82
CA LEU A 318 -2.30 -7.73 -26.63
C LEU A 318 -3.28 -6.59 -26.96
N GLN A 319 -2.98 -5.78 -27.98
CA GLN A 319 -3.91 -4.72 -28.42
C GLN A 319 -5.18 -5.24 -29.09
N GLN A 320 -5.08 -6.33 -29.86
CA GLN A 320 -6.19 -6.87 -30.63
C GLN A 320 -7.15 -7.72 -29.78
N GLU A 321 -6.74 -8.19 -28.60
CA GLU A 321 -7.57 -9.02 -27.69
C GLU A 321 -7.71 -8.42 -26.27
N PRO A 322 -8.20 -7.17 -26.10
CA PRO A 322 -8.18 -6.45 -24.82
C PRO A 322 -9.05 -7.08 -23.72
N GLN A 323 -10.12 -7.80 -24.09
CA GLN A 323 -10.97 -8.49 -23.11
C GLN A 323 -10.26 -9.66 -22.40
N ARG A 324 -9.22 -10.23 -23.02
CA ARG A 324 -8.44 -11.33 -22.43
C ARG A 324 -7.34 -10.83 -21.50
N LEU A 325 -6.83 -9.62 -21.73
CA LEU A 325 -5.87 -8.94 -20.84
C LEU A 325 -6.46 -8.59 -19.48
N ALA A 326 -7.70 -8.10 -19.44
CA ALA A 326 -8.37 -7.63 -18.22
C ALA A 326 -8.44 -8.71 -17.12
N ARG A 327 -8.32 -9.99 -17.46
CA ARG A 327 -8.34 -11.13 -16.51
C ARG A 327 -7.04 -11.32 -15.73
N THR A 328 -6.00 -10.54 -16.03
CA THR A 328 -4.64 -10.70 -15.46
C THR A 328 -4.23 -9.60 -14.49
N GLY A 329 -5.08 -8.59 -14.28
CA GLY A 329 -4.74 -7.41 -13.46
C GLY A 329 -3.83 -6.39 -14.17
N VAL A 330 -3.43 -6.65 -15.42
CA VAL A 330 -2.81 -5.66 -16.31
C VAL A 330 -3.89 -5.08 -17.23
N ASP A 331 -4.22 -3.80 -17.04
CA ASP A 331 -5.19 -3.08 -17.85
C ASP A 331 -4.49 -2.04 -18.74
N GLN A 332 -5.25 -1.42 -19.65
CA GLN A 332 -4.69 -0.41 -20.56
C GLN A 332 -4.13 0.81 -19.82
N ALA A 333 -4.67 1.17 -18.65
CA ALA A 333 -4.20 2.32 -17.88
C ALA A 333 -2.79 2.07 -17.33
N LEU A 334 -2.54 0.88 -16.77
CA LEU A 334 -1.23 0.46 -16.32
C LEU A 334 -0.20 0.46 -17.46
N LEU A 335 -0.56 -0.13 -18.61
CA LEU A 335 0.32 -0.19 -19.78
C LEU A 335 0.64 1.21 -20.33
N ALA A 336 -0.33 2.12 -20.32
CA ALA A 336 -0.12 3.51 -20.72
C ALA A 336 0.81 4.25 -19.76
N PHE A 337 0.69 4.01 -18.45
CA PHE A 337 1.57 4.60 -17.43
C PHE A 337 3.03 4.15 -17.59
N VAL A 338 3.26 2.84 -17.74
CA VAL A 338 4.62 2.30 -17.98
C VAL A 338 5.23 2.84 -19.28
N ARG A 339 4.42 2.99 -20.33
CA ARG A 339 4.89 3.59 -21.59
C ARG A 339 5.24 5.07 -21.46
N ALA A 340 4.46 5.84 -20.70
CA ALA A 340 4.76 7.25 -20.47
C ALA A 340 6.12 7.45 -19.78
N ALA A 341 6.61 6.42 -19.07
CA ALA A 341 7.94 6.37 -18.47
C ALA A 341 9.05 5.82 -19.39
N GLY A 342 8.74 5.44 -20.63
CA GLY A 342 9.72 5.09 -21.67
C GLY A 342 10.02 3.59 -21.87
N VAL A 343 9.19 2.68 -21.35
CA VAL A 343 9.43 1.22 -21.43
C VAL A 343 8.40 0.51 -22.33
N ASP A 344 8.85 -0.55 -23.01
CA ASP A 344 7.99 -1.43 -23.81
C ASP A 344 7.03 -2.21 -22.90
N ALA A 345 5.75 -1.87 -22.98
CA ALA A 345 4.70 -2.41 -22.11
C ALA A 345 4.23 -3.82 -22.54
N VAL A 346 5.14 -4.79 -22.57
CA VAL A 346 4.83 -6.22 -22.80
C VAL A 346 4.95 -6.96 -21.46
N CYS A 347 3.91 -7.73 -21.10
CA CYS A 347 3.77 -8.47 -19.84
C CYS A 347 3.17 -9.87 -20.05
#